data_AF-A0A8H9WE54-F1
#
_entry.id   AF-A0A8H9WE54-F1
#
_cell.length_a   1.000
_cell.length_b   1.000
_cell.length_c   1.000
_cell.angle_alpha   90.00
_cell.angle_beta   90.00
_cell.angle_gamma   90.00
#
_symmetry.space_group_name_H-M   'P 1'
#
loop_
_entity.id
_entity.type
_entity.pdbx_description
1 polymer ?
#
loop_
_entity_poly.entity_id
_entity_poly.type
_entity_poly.pdbx_seq_one_letter_code
_entity_poly.pdbx_strand_id
1 'polypeptide(L)'
;MSETHKEQISSLLDDELDSIETSELIKALESDQGLNKQFDRYALIRDALNEDVVVHQESFLKSVQEALVVEPTVLAPRSEKRKNNSYVAVALAASVAIFSVVIFDIGSFNNTPAPLQSVASLEAQVDEMLALEEQRNADMLQGEPTSDVQFVTFEK
;
A
#
# COMPACT_ATOMS: atom_id res chain seq x y z
N MET A 1 -16.42 21.11 -29.89
CA MET A 1 -16.20 20.44 -28.59
C MET A 1 -14.82 19.79 -28.63
N SER A 2 -13.96 20.04 -27.64
CA SER A 2 -12.60 19.49 -27.57
C SER A 2 -12.62 18.06 -27.04
N GLU A 3 -11.63 17.25 -27.43
CA GLU A 3 -11.45 15.89 -26.88
C GLU A 3 -11.16 15.91 -25.38
N THR A 4 -10.44 16.94 -24.89
CA THR A 4 -10.17 17.15 -23.47
C THR A 4 -11.44 17.17 -22.62
N HIS A 5 -12.50 17.88 -23.05
CA HIS A 5 -13.74 17.92 -22.27
C HIS A 5 -14.47 16.57 -22.23
N LYS A 6 -14.34 15.74 -23.28
CA LYS A 6 -14.95 14.40 -23.28
C LYS A 6 -14.23 13.48 -22.30
N GLU A 7 -12.90 13.55 -22.28
CA GLU A 7 -12.06 12.82 -21.34
C GLU A 7 -12.39 13.24 -19.90
N GLN A 8 -12.41 14.54 -19.63
CA GLN A 8 -12.74 15.06 -18.30
C GLN A 8 -14.15 14.67 -17.83
N ILE A 9 -15.16 14.68 -18.72
CA ILE A 9 -16.50 14.17 -18.37
C ILE A 9 -16.44 12.69 -18.01
N SER A 10 -15.68 11.87 -18.74
CA SER A 10 -15.53 10.44 -18.42
C SER A 10 -14.88 10.27 -17.05
N SER A 11 -13.74 10.93 -16.81
CA SER A 11 -13.05 10.88 -15.52
C SER A 11 -13.92 11.40 -14.38
N LEU A 12 -14.76 12.41 -14.60
CA LEU A 12 -15.71 12.90 -13.60
C LEU A 12 -16.76 11.84 -13.23
N LEU A 13 -17.28 11.12 -14.22
CA LEU A 13 -18.29 10.07 -13.99
C LEU A 13 -17.71 8.84 -13.29
N ASP A 14 -16.39 8.63 -13.37
CA ASP A 14 -15.67 7.53 -12.73
C ASP A 14 -15.01 7.93 -11.40
N ASP A 15 -15.26 9.14 -10.88
CA ASP A 15 -14.64 9.72 -9.67
C ASP A 15 -13.09 9.85 -9.75
N GLU A 16 -12.54 9.97 -10.96
CA GLU A 16 -11.09 10.07 -11.23
C GLU A 16 -10.60 11.49 -11.55
N LEU A 17 -11.51 12.47 -11.71
CA LEU A 17 -11.15 13.85 -12.06
C LEU A 17 -10.65 14.64 -10.84
N ASP A 18 -9.55 15.40 -10.98
CA ASP A 18 -9.04 16.23 -9.89
C ASP A 18 -10.02 17.36 -9.50
N SER A 19 -9.92 17.83 -8.25
CA SER A 19 -10.78 18.89 -7.71
C SER A 19 -10.72 20.22 -8.47
N ILE A 20 -9.54 20.60 -8.99
CA ILE A 20 -9.38 21.86 -9.74
C ILE A 20 -10.08 21.72 -11.09
N GLU A 21 -9.78 20.64 -11.81
CA GLU A 21 -10.38 20.34 -13.12
C GLU A 21 -11.89 20.15 -13.01
N THR A 22 -12.36 19.55 -11.92
CA THR A 22 -13.79 19.41 -11.62
C THR A 22 -14.45 20.78 -11.51
N SER A 23 -13.85 21.73 -10.78
CA SER A 23 -14.42 23.08 -10.64
C SER A 23 -14.47 23.83 -11.98
N GLU A 24 -13.45 23.66 -12.83
CA GLU A 24 -13.42 24.26 -14.16
C GLU A 24 -14.46 23.63 -15.10
N LEU A 25 -14.56 22.29 -15.10
CA LEU A 25 -15.52 21.55 -15.90
C LEU A 25 -16.95 21.88 -15.51
N ILE A 26 -17.27 22.01 -14.22
CA ILE A 26 -18.62 22.41 -13.76
C ILE A 26 -19.00 23.78 -14.32
N LYS A 27 -18.10 24.77 -14.28
CA LYS A 27 -18.36 26.10 -14.88
C LYS A 27 -18.58 26.03 -16.39
N ALA A 28 -17.85 25.14 -17.08
CA ALA A 28 -18.05 24.91 -18.50
C ALA A 28 -19.41 24.26 -18.78
N LEU A 29 -19.82 23.28 -17.96
CA LEU A 29 -21.12 22.60 -18.06
C LEU A 29 -22.30 23.56 -17.83
N GLU A 30 -22.17 24.54 -16.94
CA GLU A 30 -23.20 25.55 -16.67
C GLU A 30 -23.41 26.51 -17.86
N SER A 31 -22.36 26.77 -18.65
CA SER A 31 -22.38 27.77 -19.72
C SER A 31 -22.56 27.18 -21.11
N ASP A 32 -22.20 25.91 -21.34
CA ASP A 32 -22.29 25.22 -22.62
C ASP A 32 -23.35 24.10 -22.59
N GLN A 33 -24.52 24.38 -23.18
CA GLN A 33 -25.61 23.41 -23.28
C GLN A 33 -25.23 22.16 -24.11
N GLY A 34 -24.31 22.29 -25.08
CA GLY A 34 -23.83 21.16 -25.87
C GLY A 34 -22.97 20.22 -25.02
N LEU A 35 -22.14 20.79 -24.15
CA LEU A 35 -21.33 20.05 -23.19
C LEU A 35 -22.20 19.36 -22.13
N ASN A 36 -23.22 20.05 -21.61
CA ASN A 36 -24.18 19.49 -20.66
C ASN A 36 -24.94 18.28 -21.25
N LYS A 37 -25.41 18.37 -22.50
CA LYS A 37 -26.02 17.22 -23.20
C LYS A 37 -25.07 16.04 -23.40
N GLN A 38 -23.76 16.28 -23.51
CA GLN A 38 -22.78 15.20 -23.58
C GLN A 38 -22.67 14.48 -22.23
N PHE A 39 -22.59 15.24 -21.14
CA PHE A 39 -22.56 14.71 -19.79
C PHE A 39 -23.78 13.82 -19.53
N ASP A 40 -25.00 14.31 -19.84
CA ASP A 40 -26.23 13.52 -19.71
C ASP A 40 -26.18 12.21 -20.50
N ARG A 41 -25.64 12.25 -21.73
CA ARG A 41 -25.53 11.06 -22.57
C ARG A 41 -24.54 10.05 -22.01
N TYR A 42 -23.40 10.48 -21.47
CA TYR A 42 -22.43 9.57 -20.86
C TYR A 42 -22.96 8.98 -19.55
N ALA A 43 -23.62 9.78 -18.72
CA ALA A 43 -24.31 9.30 -17.52
C ALA A 43 -25.38 8.26 -17.86
N LEU A 44 -26.21 8.50 -18.88
CA LEU A 44 -27.22 7.54 -19.33
C LEU A 44 -26.61 6.23 -19.84
N ILE A 45 -25.50 6.28 -20.58
CA ILE A 45 -24.78 5.07 -21.03
C ILE A 45 -24.25 4.30 -19.82
N ARG A 46 -23.62 4.98 -18.85
CA ARG A 46 -23.11 4.37 -17.63
C ARG A 46 -24.23 3.67 -16.85
N ASP A 47 -25.36 4.35 -16.66
CA ASP A 47 -26.52 3.79 -15.94
C ASP A 47 -27.10 2.59 -16.73
N ALA A 48 -27.12 2.66 -18.06
CA ALA A 48 -27.52 1.55 -18.94
C ALA A 48 -26.67 0.30 -18.83
N LEU A 49 -25.37 0.46 -18.58
CA LEU A 49 -24.45 -0.65 -18.39
C LEU A 49 -24.56 -1.28 -16.99
N ASN A 50 -25.03 -0.53 -16.00
CA ASN A 50 -25.11 -0.98 -14.60
C ASN A 50 -26.45 -1.67 -14.24
N GLU A 51 -27.31 -1.94 -15.22
CA GLU A 51 -28.66 -2.55 -15.06
C GLU A 51 -29.66 -1.75 -14.17
N ASP A 52 -29.24 -0.62 -13.61
CA ASP A 52 -30.03 0.29 -12.77
C ASP A 52 -30.68 1.43 -13.57
N VAL A 53 -31.25 1.13 -14.74
CA VAL A 53 -31.86 2.19 -15.57
C VAL A 53 -33.27 2.51 -15.12
N VAL A 54 -33.43 3.68 -14.52
CA VAL A 54 -34.72 4.36 -14.41
C VAL A 54 -34.69 5.59 -15.31
N VAL A 55 -35.29 5.50 -16.50
CA VAL A 55 -35.47 6.68 -17.36
C VAL A 55 -36.62 7.52 -16.81
N HIS A 56 -36.28 8.64 -16.17
CA HIS A 56 -37.27 9.59 -15.68
C HIS A 56 -37.86 10.44 -16.81
N GLN A 57 -39.11 10.87 -16.66
CA GLN A 57 -39.73 11.83 -17.57
C GLN A 57 -39.03 13.19 -17.45
N GLU A 58 -38.80 13.87 -18.57
CA GLU A 58 -38.18 15.20 -18.60
C GLU A 58 -38.93 16.23 -17.72
N SER A 59 -40.26 16.12 -17.67
CA SER A 59 -41.12 16.94 -16.81
C SER A 59 -40.81 16.76 -15.32
N PHE A 60 -40.49 15.53 -14.90
CA PHE A 60 -40.12 15.25 -13.52
C PHE A 60 -38.77 15.89 -13.18
N LEU A 61 -37.74 15.68 -14.00
CA LEU A 61 -36.42 16.29 -13.78
C LEU A 61 -36.50 17.81 -13.73
N LYS A 62 -37.28 18.42 -14.63
CA LYS A 62 -37.53 19.86 -14.62
C LYS A 62 -38.19 20.34 -13.33
N SER A 63 -39.20 19.62 -12.83
CA SER A 63 -39.87 19.97 -11.57
C SER A 63 -38.93 19.88 -10.36
N VAL A 64 -38.02 18.90 -10.35
CA VAL A 64 -36.98 18.76 -9.32
C VAL A 64 -36.00 19.93 -9.40
N GLN A 65 -35.53 20.28 -10.61
CA GLN A 65 -34.63 21.42 -10.81
C GLN A 65 -35.25 22.73 -10.33
N GLU A 66 -36.52 22.99 -10.68
CA GLU A 66 -37.25 24.18 -10.24
C GLU A 66 -37.42 24.23 -8.72
N ALA A 67 -37.68 23.09 -8.07
CA ALA A 67 -37.76 23.02 -6.61
C ALA A 67 -36.42 23.33 -5.95
N LEU A 68 -35.31 22.76 -6.45
CA LEU A 68 -33.96 22.95 -5.91
C LEU A 68 -33.49 24.42 -5.99
N VAL A 69 -33.89 25.17 -7.02
CA VAL A 69 -33.53 26.59 -7.16
C VAL A 69 -34.11 27.45 -6.02
N VAL A 70 -35.24 27.05 -5.46
CA VAL A 70 -35.91 27.77 -4.36
C VAL A 70 -35.29 27.41 -3.00
N GLU A 71 -34.56 26.30 -2.92
CA GLU A 71 -33.95 25.85 -1.67
C GLU A 71 -32.68 26.66 -1.35
N PRO A 72 -32.45 27.03 -0.08
CA PRO A 72 -31.19 27.64 0.33
C PRO A 72 -30.05 26.62 0.17
N THR A 73 -29.03 26.98 -0.61
CA THR A 73 -27.83 26.16 -0.83
C THR A 73 -27.00 26.02 0.45
N VAL A 74 -27.37 25.08 1.34
CA VAL A 74 -26.62 24.78 2.57
C VAL A 74 -25.54 23.72 2.26
N LEU A 75 -24.41 24.16 1.72
CA LEU A 75 -23.20 23.34 1.58
C LEU A 75 -22.41 23.32 2.90
N ALA A 76 -23.05 22.86 3.99
CA ALA A 76 -22.38 22.69 5.26
C ALA A 76 -22.04 21.20 5.45
N PRO A 77 -20.85 20.73 5.01
CA PRO A 77 -20.37 19.43 5.44
C PRO A 77 -20.29 19.46 6.97
N ARG A 78 -21.10 18.64 7.64
CA ARG A 78 -20.97 18.44 9.07
C ARG A 78 -19.59 17.83 9.30
N SER A 79 -18.66 18.63 9.81
CA SER A 79 -17.40 18.12 10.34
C SER A 79 -17.76 17.20 11.51
N GLU A 80 -17.84 15.90 11.24
CA GLU A 80 -17.82 14.85 12.25
C GLU A 80 -16.49 15.02 13.00
N LYS A 81 -16.54 15.64 14.19
CA LYS A 81 -15.37 15.75 15.05
C LYS A 81 -14.90 14.34 15.35
N ARG A 82 -13.75 13.95 14.80
CA ARG A 82 -13.14 12.64 15.10
C ARG A 82 -13.06 12.50 16.62
N LYS A 83 -13.74 11.49 17.18
CA LYS A 83 -13.63 11.18 18.60
C LYS A 83 -12.16 10.91 18.91
N ASN A 84 -11.57 11.74 19.76
CA ASN A 84 -10.20 11.58 20.22
C ASN A 84 -10.17 10.41 21.20
N ASN A 85 -9.96 9.19 20.69
CA ASN A 85 -9.86 8.00 21.52
C ASN A 85 -8.48 7.95 22.20
N SER A 86 -8.17 8.91 23.07
CA SER A 86 -6.91 8.99 23.82
C SER A 86 -6.61 7.70 24.60
N TYR A 87 -7.65 7.01 25.07
CA TYR A 87 -7.55 5.70 25.71
C TYR A 87 -6.90 4.64 24.81
N VAL A 88 -7.06 4.71 23.49
CA VAL A 88 -6.39 3.77 22.55
C VAL A 88 -4.89 4.01 22.55
N ALA A 89 -4.45 5.28 22.53
CA ALA A 89 -3.04 5.62 22.61
C ALA A 89 -2.42 5.18 23.96
N VAL A 90 -3.16 5.38 25.06
CA VAL A 90 -2.74 4.93 26.40
C VAL A 90 -2.68 3.40 26.48
N ALA A 91 -3.67 2.69 25.93
CA ALA A 91 -3.68 1.23 25.92
C ALA A 91 -2.50 0.67 25.12
N LEU A 92 -2.21 1.24 23.94
CA LEU A 92 -1.04 0.89 23.13
C LEU A 92 0.26 1.09 23.90
N ALA A 93 0.44 2.27 24.52
CA ALA A 93 1.63 2.56 25.31
C ALA A 93 1.78 1.59 26.50
N ALA A 94 0.68 1.27 27.19
CA ALA A 94 0.66 0.32 28.29
C ALA A 94 1.03 -1.10 27.84
N SER A 95 0.50 -1.56 26.71
CA SER A 95 0.86 -2.86 26.13
C SER A 95 2.36 -2.94 25.83
N VAL A 96 2.91 -1.91 25.16
CA VAL A 96 4.35 -1.86 24.84
C VAL A 96 5.21 -1.83 26.11
N ALA A 97 4.80 -1.08 27.13
CA ALA A 97 5.52 -1.02 28.40
C ALA A 97 5.55 -2.40 29.11
N ILE A 98 4.41 -3.10 29.17
CA ILE A 98 4.33 -4.44 29.78
C ILE A 98 5.24 -5.42 29.02
N PHE A 99 5.17 -5.45 27.68
CA PHE A 99 6.05 -6.30 26.88
C PHE A 99 7.53 -5.98 27.11
N SER A 100 7.89 -4.70 27.20
CA SER A 100 9.28 -4.27 27.43
C SER A 100 9.82 -4.76 28.77
N VAL A 101 9.00 -4.69 29.83
CA VAL A 101 9.36 -5.20 31.17
C VAL A 101 9.55 -6.72 31.14
N VAL A 102 8.64 -7.45 30.50
CA VAL A 102 8.73 -8.93 30.39
C VAL A 102 9.97 -9.36 29.59
N ILE A 103 10.27 -8.69 28.47
CA ILE A 103 11.47 -8.96 27.66
C ILE A 103 12.76 -8.68 28.46
N PHE A 104 12.79 -7.57 29.20
CA PHE A 104 13.94 -7.20 30.03
C PHE A 104 14.20 -8.20 31.18
N ASP A 105 13.14 -8.70 31.80
CA ASP A 105 13.22 -9.73 32.85
C ASP A 105 13.75 -11.07 32.29
N ILE A 106 13.24 -11.50 31.14
CA ILE A 106 13.71 -12.73 30.46
C ILE A 106 15.17 -12.60 29.98
N GLY A 107 15.57 -11.42 29.50
CA GLY A 107 16.94 -11.16 29.03
C GLY A 107 18.00 -11.12 30.14
N SER A 108 17.60 -10.94 31.40
CA SER A 108 18.54 -10.82 32.54
C SER A 108 19.07 -12.16 33.06
N PHE A 109 18.52 -13.31 32.65
CA PHE A 109 18.92 -14.63 33.16
C PHE A 109 20.04 -15.35 32.39
N ASN A 110 20.57 -14.77 31.31
CA ASN A 110 21.70 -15.36 30.55
C ASN A 110 22.97 -14.53 30.63
N ASN A 111 23.40 -14.15 31.84
CA ASN A 111 24.73 -13.58 32.05
C ASN A 111 25.72 -14.68 32.48
N THR A 112 26.02 -15.61 31.57
CA THR A 112 27.24 -16.42 31.69
C THR A 112 28.35 -15.65 30.99
N PRO A 113 29.33 -15.07 31.71
CA PRO A 113 30.48 -14.49 31.04
C PRO A 113 31.20 -15.62 30.30
N ALA A 114 31.23 -15.55 28.97
CA ALA A 114 32.07 -16.44 28.17
C ALA A 114 33.52 -16.32 28.67
N PRO A 115 34.27 -17.42 28.85
CA PRO A 115 35.67 -17.33 29.23
C PRO A 115 36.40 -16.58 28.12
N LEU A 116 36.99 -15.42 28.45
CA LEU A 116 37.85 -14.69 27.54
C LEU A 116 39.09 -15.56 27.29
N GLN A 117 39.12 -16.23 26.13
CA GLN A 117 40.33 -16.92 25.69
C GLN A 117 41.43 -15.89 25.48
N SER A 118 42.58 -16.13 26.12
CA SER A 118 43.76 -15.29 25.95
C SER A 118 44.22 -15.34 24.50
N VAL A 119 44.73 -14.22 23.98
CA VAL A 119 45.31 -14.15 22.63
C VAL A 119 46.43 -15.18 22.42
N ALA A 120 47.14 -15.57 23.50
CA ALA A 120 48.16 -16.61 23.46
C ALA A 120 47.60 -18.03 23.21
N SER A 121 46.38 -18.31 23.64
CA SER A 121 45.72 -19.60 23.35
C SER A 121 45.17 -19.69 21.92
N LEU A 122 44.87 -18.54 21.31
CA LEU A 122 44.50 -18.47 19.89
C LEU A 122 45.71 -18.73 18.99
N GLU A 123 46.87 -18.16 19.30
CA GLU A 123 48.09 -18.35 18.52
C GLU A 123 48.53 -19.82 18.52
N ALA A 124 48.46 -20.50 19.67
CA ALA A 124 48.76 -21.94 19.77
C ALA A 124 47.78 -22.82 18.97
N GLN A 125 46.48 -22.48 18.95
CA GLN A 125 45.49 -23.21 18.13
C GLN A 125 45.66 -22.95 16.64
N VAL A 126 46.09 -21.75 16.26
CA VAL A 126 46.35 -21.42 14.85
C VAL A 126 47.58 -22.16 14.34
N ASP A 127 48.67 -22.23 15.13
CA ASP A 127 49.86 -23.01 14.76
C ASP A 127 49.54 -24.50 14.63
N GLU A 128 48.71 -25.06 15.51
CA GLU A 128 48.26 -26.45 15.42
C GLU A 128 47.39 -26.69 14.18
N MET A 129 46.51 -25.75 13.84
CA MET A 129 45.66 -25.82 12.65
C MET A 129 46.48 -25.70 11.36
N LEU A 130 47.51 -24.85 11.34
CA LEU A 130 48.39 -24.67 10.19
C LEU A 130 49.22 -25.93 9.91
N ALA A 131 49.72 -26.58 10.97
CA ALA A 131 50.45 -27.83 10.87
C ALA A 131 49.58 -28.97 10.30
N LEU A 132 48.30 -29.02 10.71
CA LEU A 132 47.33 -29.98 10.19
C LEU A 132 46.95 -29.73 8.72
N GLU A 133 46.85 -28.46 8.30
CA GLU A 133 46.62 -28.14 6.89
C GLU A 133 47.81 -28.48 6.00
N GLU A 134 49.04 -28.28 6.48
CA GLU A 134 50.24 -28.64 5.74
C GLU A 134 50.34 -30.17 5.56
N GLN A 135 50.02 -30.95 6.59
CA GLN A 135 49.90 -32.40 6.48
C GLN A 135 48.78 -32.84 5.53
N ARG A 136 47.59 -32.22 5.61
CA ARG A 136 46.47 -32.54 4.71
C ARG A 136 46.82 -32.25 3.25
N ASN A 137 47.49 -31.13 2.98
CA ASN A 137 47.87 -30.76 1.62
C ASN A 137 48.95 -31.69 1.05
N ALA A 138 49.87 -32.18 1.90
CA ALA A 138 50.85 -33.19 1.50
C ALA A 138 50.19 -34.54 1.15
N ASP A 139 49.12 -34.93 1.86
CA ASP A 139 48.34 -36.14 1.57
C ASP A 139 47.46 -35.98 0.32
N MET A 140 46.87 -34.80 0.08
CA MET A 140 46.05 -34.55 -1.11
C MET A 140 46.84 -34.56 -2.42
N LEU A 141 48.14 -34.23 -2.40
CA LEU A 141 49.00 -34.33 -3.59
C LEU A 141 49.31 -35.78 -3.99
N GLN A 142 48.94 -36.78 -3.16
CA GLN A 142 49.15 -38.20 -3.45
C GLN A 142 47.87 -38.96 -3.84
N GLY A 143 46.69 -38.32 -3.87
CA GLY A 143 45.41 -38.99 -4.16
C GLY A 143 44.56 -38.29 -5.23
N GLU A 144 44.34 -38.96 -6.37
CA GLU A 144 43.40 -38.54 -7.43
C GLU A 144 41.93 -38.53 -6.94
N PRO A 145 41.15 -37.45 -7.14
CA PRO A 145 39.76 -37.41 -6.70
C PRO A 145 38.79 -37.76 -7.84
N THR A 146 38.06 -38.87 -7.71
CA THR A 146 36.83 -39.10 -8.49
C THR A 146 35.63 -38.54 -7.73
N SER A 147 34.99 -37.50 -8.26
CA SER A 147 33.68 -37.04 -7.79
C SER A 147 32.64 -37.22 -8.90
N ASP A 148 31.70 -38.14 -8.68
CA ASP A 148 30.51 -38.30 -9.53
C ASP A 148 29.56 -37.12 -9.31
N VAL A 149 29.42 -36.28 -10.34
CA VAL A 149 28.45 -35.18 -10.35
C VAL A 149 27.21 -35.65 -11.12
N GLN A 150 26.11 -35.90 -10.41
CA GLN A 150 24.85 -36.29 -11.04
C GLN A 150 24.04 -35.04 -11.42
N PHE A 151 23.95 -34.76 -12.72
CA PHE A 151 23.12 -33.69 -13.26
C PHE A 151 21.66 -34.13 -13.38
N VAL A 152 20.73 -33.32 -12.88
CA VAL A 152 19.27 -33.51 -13.04
C VAL A 152 18.76 -32.51 -14.07
N THR A 153 18.16 -33.01 -15.15
CA THR A 153 17.49 -32.21 -16.19
C THR A 153 15.98 -32.21 -15.96
N PHE A 154 15.33 -31.06 -16.11
CA PHE A 154 13.87 -30.96 -16.14
C PHE A 154 13.39 -30.91 -17.60
N GLU A 155 12.49 -31.82 -17.97
CA GLU A 155 11.83 -31.88 -19.27
C GLU A 155 10.62 -30.91 -19.31
N LYS A 156 10.30 -30.41 -20.51
CA LYS A 156 9.44 -29.24 -20.79
C LYS A 156 7.96 -29.57 -20.92
#